data_AF-A0A944EYW6-F1
#
_entry.id   AF-A0A944EYW6-F1
#
_cell.length_a   1.000
_cell.length_b   1.000
_cell.length_c   1.000
_cell.angle_alpha   90.00
_cell.angle_beta   90.00
_cell.angle_gamma   90.00
#
_symmetry.space_group_name_H-M   'P 1'
#
loop_
_entity.id
_entity.type
_entity.pdbx_description
1 polymer ?
#
loop_
_entity_poly.entity_id
_entity_poly.type
_entity_poly.pdbx_seq_one_letter_code
_entity_poly.pdbx_strand_id
1 'polypeptide(L)' 'MSIPPTRLYVGHYEEYDPPRSLGWAPAPTAGIYVVPPERMDVDMEDAGCMLYLGGAEPIHVEPVKG' A
#
# COMPACT_ATOMS: atom_id res chain seq x y z
N MET A 1 7.43 20.02 7.77
CA MET A 1 8.27 18.84 8.04
C MET A 1 7.94 17.81 6.98
N SER A 2 8.93 17.33 6.22
CA SER A 2 8.72 16.26 5.23
C SER A 2 8.95 14.92 5.93
N ILE A 3 8.13 13.91 5.60
CA ILE A 3 8.32 12.53 6.08
C ILE A 3 9.55 11.97 5.37
N PRO A 4 10.55 11.42 6.09
CA PRO A 4 11.74 10.87 5.45
C PRO A 4 11.37 9.68 4.55
N PRO A 5 12.06 9.49 3.41
CA PRO A 5 11.90 8.28 2.61
C PRO A 5 12.19 7.02 3.44
N THR A 6 11.28 6.05 3.40
CA THR A 6 11.36 4.80 4.17
C THR A 6 11.24 3.60 3.24
N ARG A 7 12.11 2.60 3.43
CA ARG A 7 12.04 1.33 2.68
C ARG A 7 11.03 0.40 3.36
N LEU A 8 10.12 -0.17 2.57
CA LEU A 8 9.11 -1.12 3.01
C LEU A 8 9.13 -2.36 2.11
N TYR A 9 8.69 -3.49 2.64
CA TYR A 9 8.47 -4.71 1.86
C TYR A 9 7.02 -4.81 1.42
N VAL A 10 6.78 -5.27 0.20
CA VAL A 10 5.44 -5.59 -0.28
C VAL A 10 5.16 -7.05 0.09
N GLY A 11 4.26 -7.27 1.03
CA GLY A 11 3.86 -8.61 1.45
C GLY A 11 2.77 -9.20 0.55
N HIS A 12 1.85 -8.36 0.07
CA HIS A 12 0.72 -8.79 -0.74
C HIS A 12 0.24 -7.69 -1.70
N TYR A 13 -0.35 -8.11 -2.81
CA TYR A 13 -0.99 -7.25 -3.81
C TYR A 13 -2.40 -7.77 -4.09
N GLU A 14 -3.38 -6.86 -4.04
CA GLU A 14 -4.79 -7.13 -4.33
C GLU A 14 -5.28 -6.25 -5.47
N GLU A 15 -6.10 -6.82 -6.36
CA GLU A 15 -6.86 -6.07 -7.36
C GLU A 15 -8.32 -5.99 -6.94
N TYR A 16 -8.94 -4.83 -7.20
CA TYR A 16 -10.35 -4.60 -6.92
C TYR A 16 -11.08 -4.16 -8.19
N ASP A 17 -12.30 -4.66 -8.34
CA ASP A 17 -13.30 -4.14 -9.29
C ASP A 17 -14.49 -3.55 -8.49
N PRO A 18 -14.30 -2.38 -7.86
CA PRO A 18 -15.29 -1.84 -6.93
C PRO A 18 -16.54 -1.38 -7.69
N PRO A 19 -17.76 -1.69 -7.20
CA PRO A 19 -18.97 -1.18 -7.78
C PRO A 19 -18.99 0.36 -7.69
N ARG A 20 -19.56 1.03 -8.70
CA ARG A 20 -19.63 2.50 -8.78
C ARG A 20 -20.32 3.18 -7.59
N SER A 21 -21.05 2.41 -6.79
CA SER A 21 -21.77 2.85 -5.59
C SER A 21 -20.99 2.70 -4.28
N LEU A 22 -19.71 2.28 -4.31
CA LEU A 22 -18.95 1.93 -3.10
C LEU A 22 -18.67 3.11 -2.14
N GLY A 23 -19.12 4.33 -2.45
CA GLY A 23 -19.02 5.48 -1.55
C GLY A 23 -17.60 6.05 -1.40
N TRP A 24 -16.59 5.36 -1.92
CA TRP A 24 -15.22 5.85 -2.05
C TRP A 24 -15.05 6.57 -3.39
N ALA A 25 -14.43 7.74 -3.37
CA ALA A 25 -14.24 8.57 -4.56
C ALA A 25 -12.81 9.16 -4.63
N PRO A 26 -11.98 8.75 -5.61
CA PRO A 26 -12.20 7.62 -6.51
C PRO A 26 -12.08 6.28 -5.76
N ALA A 27 -12.79 5.28 -6.26
CA ALA A 27 -12.71 3.93 -5.70
C ALA A 27 -11.35 3.31 -6.05
N PRO A 28 -10.66 2.66 -5.11
CA PRO A 28 -9.37 2.06 -5.35
C PRO A 28 -9.52 0.83 -6.26
N THR A 29 -8.61 0.69 -7.22
CA THR A 29 -8.59 -0.46 -8.14
C THR A 29 -7.55 -1.49 -7.73
N ALA A 30 -6.68 -1.17 -6.77
CA ALA A 30 -5.71 -2.09 -6.22
C ALA A 30 -5.31 -1.74 -4.79
N GLY A 31 -4.72 -2.69 -4.08
CA GLY A 31 -4.15 -2.53 -2.75
C GLY A 31 -2.76 -3.17 -2.68
N ILE A 32 -1.85 -2.57 -1.91
CA ILE A 32 -0.59 -3.22 -1.51
C ILE A 32 -0.52 -3.30 0.00
N TYR A 33 -0.20 -4.46 0.53
CA TYR A 33 0.13 -4.63 1.93
C TYR A 33 1.63 -4.42 2.11
N VAL A 34 1.99 -3.38 2.87
CA VAL A 34 3.39 -3.01 3.11
C VAL A 34 3.80 -3.32 4.55
N VAL A 35 4.96 -3.94 4.72
CA VAL A 35 5.52 -4.36 6.01
C VAL A 35 6.84 -3.62 6.26
N PRO A 36 7.02 -2.95 7.40
CA PRO A 36 8.31 -2.40 7.80
C PRO A 36 9.35 -3.52 8.00
N PRO A 37 10.61 -3.32 7.58
CA PRO A 37 11.68 -4.31 7.76
C PRO A 37 11.83 -4.84 9.19
N GLU A 38 11.60 -3.98 10.17
CA GLU A 38 11.71 -4.27 11.60
C GLU A 38 10.56 -5.12 12.17
N ARG A 39 9.56 -5.47 11.35
CA ARG A 39 8.39 -6.28 11.76
C ARG A 39 8.23 -7.57 10.96
N MET A 40 9.24 -7.96 10.19
CA MET A 40 9.17 -9.17 9.34
C MET A 40 9.12 -10.49 10.14
N ASP A 41 9.43 -10.44 11.43
CA ASP A 41 9.40 -11.57 12.37
C ASP A 41 8.07 -11.70 13.13
N VAL A 42 7.18 -10.72 13.00
CA VAL A 42 5.82 -10.72 13.55
C VAL A 42 4.88 -11.39 12.54
N ASP A 43 3.78 -12.00 13.03
CA ASP A 43 2.74 -12.55 12.16
C ASP A 43 2.32 -11.50 11.11
N MET A 44 2.33 -11.93 9.84
CA MET A 44 2.22 -11.02 8.69
C MET A 44 0.90 -10.27 8.66
N GLU A 45 -0.16 -10.78 9.30
CA GLU A 45 -1.47 -10.11 9.33
C GLU A 45 -1.45 -8.81 10.15
N ASP A 46 -0.61 -8.72 11.19
CA ASP A 46 -0.48 -7.56 12.09
C ASP A 46 0.80 -6.73 11.84
N ALA A 47 1.68 -7.19 10.96
CA ALA A 47 3.00 -6.61 10.76
C ALA A 47 3.01 -5.33 9.91
N GLY A 48 1.99 -5.11 9.10
CA GLY A 48 1.96 -4.10 8.04
C GLY A 48 0.67 -3.27 7.94
N CYS A 49 0.55 -2.56 6.82
CA CYS A 49 -0.57 -1.67 6.54
C CYS A 49 -1.00 -1.84 5.08
N MET A 50 -2.31 -1.81 4.82
CA MET A 50 -2.86 -1.78 3.46
C MET A 50 -2.85 -0.35 2.90
N LEU A 51 -2.23 -0.17 1.74
CA LEU A 51 -2.28 1.06 0.97
C LEU A 51 -3.19 0.87 -0.24
N TYR A 52 -4.24 1.68 -0.34
CA TYR A 52 -5.20 1.62 -1.44
C TYR A 52 -4.74 2.51 -2.61
N LEU A 53 -4.48 1.88 -3.75
CA LEU A 53 -3.98 2.50 -4.98
C LEU A 53 -5.14 2.83 -5.92
N GLY A 54 -5.00 3.94 -6.66
CA GLY A 54 -6.08 4.46 -7.52
C GLY A 54 -7.05 5.41 -6.81
N GLY A 55 -6.75 5.79 -5.57
CA GLY A 55 -7.28 6.98 -4.89
C GLY A 55 -6.96 8.28 -5.66
N ALA A 56 -7.52 9.42 -5.23
CA ALA A 56 -7.50 10.69 -6.00
C ALA A 56 -6.11 11.21 -6.37
N GLU A 57 -5.05 10.73 -5.70
CA GLU A 57 -3.67 11.07 -6.01
C GLU A 57 -2.83 9.81 -6.27
N PRO A 58 -2.04 9.78 -7.36
CA PRO A 58 -1.08 8.71 -7.61
C PRO A 58 0.01 8.69 -6.53
N ILE A 59 0.31 7.52 -5.99
CA ILE A 59 1.48 7.33 -5.13
C ILE A 59 2.66 6.96 -6.02
N HIS A 60 3.65 7.84 -6.14
CA HIS A 60 4.85 7.59 -6.93
C HIS A 60 5.84 6.74 -6.11
N VAL A 61 6.10 5.52 -6.55
CA VAL A 61 7.07 4.59 -5.93
C VAL A 61 8.22 4.38 -6.90
N GLU A 62 9.44 4.76 -6.50
CA GLU A 62 10.65 4.48 -7.28
C GLU A 62 11.36 3.21 -6.77
N PRO A 63 11.84 2.33 -7.67
CA PRO A 63 12.63 1.18 -7.29
C PRO A 63 13.98 1.63 -6.74
N VAL A 64 14.35 1.13 -5.56
CA VAL A 64 15.70 1.29 -5.02
C VAL A 64 16.65 0.46 -5.89
N LYS A 65 17.56 1.12 -6.62
CA LYS A 65 18.70 0.44 -7.25
C LYS A 65 19.58 -0.13 -6.14
N GLY A 66 19.71 -1.46 -6.13
CA GLY A 66 20.68 -2.20 -5.31
C GLY A 66 22.11 -1.93 -5.72
#